data_AF-A0A7S2P5L4-F1
#
_entry.id   AF-A0A7S2P5L4-F1
#
_cell.length_a   1.000
_cell.length_b   1.000
_cell.length_c   1.000
_cell.angle_alpha   90.00
_cell.angle_beta   90.00
_cell.angle_gamma   90.00
#
_symmetry.space_group_name_H-M   'P 1'
#
loop_
_entity.id
_entity.type
_entity.pdbx_description
1 polymer ?
#
loop_
_entity_poly.entity_id
_entity_poly.type
_entity_poly.pdbx_seq_one_letter_code
_entity_poly.pdbx_strand_id
1 'polypeptide(L)'
;MFDMGDSSASLSLPNNLASVFFPGVEAGAMIHSGSWGRAANYDIISVAFDRYMHDNDDFLAIIAAGNTGYKDRASSILEPGNAKNVLTVGATHSAGRDLYWYDKGPDHIAYFSSRGPTNDNRIKPDVVAPGRTILSAGARPNVEGECDPEDTEDIGVESNFDAKT
;
A
#
# COMPACT_ATOMS: atom_id res chain seq x y z
N MET A 1 -0.42 8.18 15.67
CA MET A 1 0.09 8.11 14.28
C MET A 1 1.60 8.20 14.35
N PHE A 2 2.33 7.26 13.74
CA PHE A 2 3.80 7.28 13.69
C PHE A 2 4.21 7.93 12.36
N ASP A 3 5.09 8.93 12.41
CA ASP A 3 5.64 9.57 11.21
C ASP A 3 6.83 8.76 10.69
N MET A 4 6.76 8.36 9.42
CA MET A 4 7.76 7.55 8.73
C MET A 4 8.58 8.37 7.73
N GLY A 5 8.33 9.68 7.62
CA GLY A 5 9.12 10.60 6.82
C GLY A 5 10.25 11.23 7.64
N ASP A 6 11.41 11.43 7.01
CA ASP A 6 12.41 12.36 7.53
C ASP A 6 12.20 13.78 6.98
N SER A 7 12.97 14.73 7.49
CA SER A 7 12.94 16.13 7.04
C SER A 7 13.37 16.33 5.57
N SER A 8 13.86 15.28 4.91
CA SER A 8 14.27 15.26 3.51
C SER A 8 13.23 14.57 2.62
N ALA A 9 12.00 14.37 3.10
CA ALA A 9 10.93 13.65 2.41
C ALA A 9 11.32 12.20 2.03
N SER A 10 12.26 11.60 2.77
CA SER A 10 12.67 10.21 2.59
C SER A 10 12.03 9.31 3.65
N LEU A 11 11.89 8.03 3.32
CA LEU A 11 11.34 7.03 4.22
C LEU A 11 12.39 6.63 5.27
N SER A 12 12.07 6.87 6.54
CA SER A 12 12.87 6.47 7.69
C SER A 12 12.07 5.57 8.61
N LEU A 13 12.52 4.33 8.75
CA LEU A 13 11.88 3.33 9.61
C LEU A 13 12.80 2.97 10.77
N PRO A 14 12.27 2.86 11.99
CA PRO A 14 13.04 2.38 13.12
C PRO A 14 13.38 0.89 12.92
N ASN A 15 14.55 0.48 13.42
CA ASN A 15 14.93 -0.94 13.45
C ASN A 15 13.99 -1.80 14.31
N ASN A 16 13.24 -1.17 15.21
CA ASN A 16 12.20 -1.82 16.00
C ASN A 16 10.82 -1.41 15.47
N LEU A 17 10.18 -2.28 14.71
CA LEU A 17 8.86 -2.02 14.13
C LEU A 17 7.72 -2.05 15.14
N ALA A 18 7.97 -2.45 16.39
CA ALA A 18 6.96 -2.37 17.43
C ALA A 18 6.42 -0.94 17.56
N SER A 19 7.25 0.10 17.45
CA SER A 19 6.75 1.49 17.51
C SER A 19 5.86 1.88 16.32
N VAL A 20 6.04 1.20 15.18
CA VAL A 20 5.24 1.44 13.96
C VAL A 20 3.89 0.72 14.08
N PHE A 21 3.88 -0.53 14.55
CA PHE A 21 2.67 -1.37 14.56
C PHE A 21 1.88 -1.33 15.88
N PHE A 22 2.55 -1.12 17.01
CA PHE A 22 1.94 -1.20 18.33
C PHE A 22 0.68 -0.33 18.49
N PRO A 23 0.61 0.93 18.02
CA PRO A 23 -0.61 1.71 18.14
C PRO A 23 -1.81 1.08 17.40
N GLY A 24 -1.57 0.45 16.25
CA GLY A 24 -2.60 -0.26 15.51
C GLY A 24 -3.00 -1.56 16.19
N VAL A 25 -2.01 -2.35 16.63
CA VAL A 25 -2.24 -3.63 17.32
C VAL A 25 -2.96 -3.43 18.65
N GLU A 26 -2.62 -2.39 19.41
CA GLU A 26 -3.32 -2.00 20.64
C GLU A 26 -4.78 -1.61 20.36
N ALA A 27 -5.05 -1.02 19.20
CA ALA A 27 -6.41 -0.77 18.69
C ALA A 27 -7.09 -2.00 18.08
N GLY A 28 -6.45 -3.18 18.10
CA GLY A 28 -6.98 -4.45 17.59
C GLY A 28 -6.70 -4.73 16.10
N ALA A 29 -5.86 -3.93 15.44
CA ALA A 29 -5.50 -4.16 14.05
C ALA A 29 -4.55 -5.37 13.91
N MET A 30 -4.98 -6.35 13.12
CA MET A 30 -4.18 -7.54 12.76
C MET A 30 -3.57 -7.45 11.35
N ILE A 31 -3.97 -6.44 10.58
CA ILE A 31 -3.48 -6.21 9.22
C ILE A 31 -2.89 -4.80 9.16
N HIS A 32 -1.67 -4.69 8.64
CA HIS A 32 -1.03 -3.42 8.33
C HIS A 32 -0.83 -3.31 6.82
N SER A 33 -1.39 -2.26 6.20
CA SER A 33 -1.19 -1.97 4.78
C SER A 33 -0.24 -0.78 4.61
N GLY A 34 0.89 -1.02 3.95
CA GLY A 34 1.94 -0.04 3.70
C GLY A 34 2.16 0.22 2.21
N SER A 35 1.71 1.38 1.72
CA SER A 35 1.90 1.81 0.33
C SER A 35 3.15 2.68 0.13
N TRP A 36 4.27 2.21 0.66
CA TRP A 36 5.53 2.93 0.70
C TRP A 36 6.71 1.96 0.59
N GLY A 37 7.88 2.48 0.24
CA GLY A 37 9.11 1.70 0.17
C GLY A 37 10.31 2.51 -0.32
N ARG A 38 11.51 1.98 -0.13
CA ARG A 38 12.78 2.58 -0.54
C ARG A 38 13.58 1.63 -1.44
N ALA A 39 14.45 2.21 -2.26
CA ALA A 39 15.36 1.44 -3.09
C ALA A 39 16.51 0.89 -2.23
N ALA A 40 16.32 -0.33 -1.70
CA ALA A 40 17.31 -1.04 -0.90
C ALA A 40 17.24 -2.55 -1.16
N ASN A 41 18.33 -3.25 -0.84
CA ASN A 41 18.36 -4.71 -0.78
C ASN A 41 17.67 -5.19 0.50
N TYR A 42 17.57 -6.50 0.70
CA TYR A 42 17.13 -7.06 1.96
C TYR A 42 18.12 -6.66 3.06
N ASP A 43 17.71 -5.75 3.96
CA ASP A 43 18.54 -5.25 5.05
C ASP A 43 17.87 -5.38 6.43
N ILE A 44 18.34 -4.63 7.43
CA ILE A 44 17.82 -4.64 8.79
C ILE A 44 16.32 -4.34 8.88
N ILE A 45 15.77 -3.53 7.98
CA ILE A 45 14.33 -3.24 7.93
C ILE A 45 13.57 -4.47 7.45
N SER A 46 14.02 -5.12 6.38
CA SER A 46 13.42 -6.38 5.91
C SER A 46 13.46 -7.47 7.00
N VAL A 47 14.60 -7.58 7.71
CA VAL A 47 14.75 -8.49 8.84
C VAL A 47 13.78 -8.15 9.96
N ALA A 48 13.57 -6.86 10.26
CA ALA A 48 12.63 -6.44 11.29
C ALA A 48 11.18 -6.80 10.93
N PHE A 49 10.78 -6.65 9.66
CA PHE A 49 9.47 -7.09 9.16
C PHE A 49 9.30 -8.61 9.30
N ASP A 50 10.31 -9.36 8.84
CA ASP A 50 10.29 -10.82 8.94
C ASP A 50 10.19 -11.30 10.38
N ARG A 51 11.00 -10.71 11.27
CA ARG A 51 10.99 -11.04 12.69
C ARG A 51 9.67 -10.69 13.37
N TYR A 52 9.11 -9.51 13.08
CA TYR A 52 7.85 -9.10 13.69
C TYR A 52 6.71 -10.04 13.31
N MET A 53 6.57 -10.36 12.03
CA MET A 53 5.52 -11.28 11.57
C MET A 53 5.75 -12.72 12.02
N HIS A 54 7.01 -13.15 12.15
CA HIS A 54 7.32 -14.46 12.71
C HIS A 54 6.99 -14.55 14.22
N ASP A 55 7.23 -13.48 14.97
CA ASP A 55 6.95 -13.45 16.41
C ASP A 55 5.45 -13.19 16.71
N ASN A 56 4.65 -12.84 15.69
CA ASN A 56 3.22 -12.54 15.78
C ASN A 56 2.45 -13.21 14.63
N ASP A 57 2.15 -14.51 14.76
CA ASP A 57 1.54 -15.33 13.69
C ASP A 57 0.19 -14.80 13.16
N ASP A 58 -0.56 -14.06 13.97
CA ASP A 58 -1.86 -13.49 13.61
C ASP A 58 -1.77 -12.12 12.90
N PHE A 59 -0.56 -11.58 12.71
CA PHE A 59 -0.35 -10.26 12.11
C PHE A 59 0.13 -10.33 10.66
N LEU A 60 -0.55 -9.63 9.76
CA LEU A 60 -0.22 -9.57 8.33
C LEU A 60 0.21 -8.17 7.90
N ALA A 61 1.44 -8.01 7.42
CA ALA A 61 1.87 -6.81 6.72
C ALA A 61 1.73 -6.98 5.19
N ILE A 62 0.99 -6.07 4.57
CA ILE A 62 0.80 -5.98 3.12
C ILE A 62 1.56 -4.76 2.60
N ILE A 63 2.55 -4.96 1.74
CA ILE A 63 3.48 -3.91 1.32
C ILE A 63 3.45 -3.75 -0.21
N ALA A 64 3.51 -2.51 -0.69
CA ALA A 64 3.63 -2.25 -2.12
C ALA A 64 4.96 -2.77 -2.69
N ALA A 65 4.92 -3.39 -3.86
CA ALA A 65 6.12 -3.84 -4.58
C ALA A 65 7.05 -2.67 -4.97
N GLY A 66 6.46 -1.50 -5.21
CA GLY A 66 7.12 -0.29 -5.69
C GLY A 66 6.79 0.07 -7.14
N ASN A 67 7.27 1.26 -7.54
CA ASN A 67 6.98 1.87 -8.83
C ASN A 67 8.23 2.04 -9.70
N THR A 68 9.21 1.12 -9.61
CA THR A 68 10.50 1.25 -10.33
C THR A 68 10.68 0.22 -11.45
N GLY A 69 9.62 -0.48 -11.84
CA GLY A 69 9.62 -1.53 -12.87
C GLY A 69 9.54 -1.05 -14.32
N TYR A 70 9.72 0.25 -14.57
CA TYR A 70 9.71 0.85 -15.91
C TYR A 70 10.61 0.08 -16.89
N LYS A 71 10.16 -0.07 -18.14
CA LYS A 71 10.86 -0.81 -19.21
C LYS A 71 11.14 -2.28 -18.86
N ASP A 72 10.21 -2.90 -18.13
CA ASP A 72 10.31 -4.29 -17.67
C ASP A 72 11.59 -4.55 -16.86
N ARG A 73 12.02 -3.56 -16.06
CA ARG A 73 13.19 -3.68 -15.20
C ARG A 73 12.99 -4.77 -14.14
N ALA A 74 13.69 -5.88 -14.30
CA ALA A 74 13.81 -6.92 -13.28
C ALA A 74 14.52 -6.41 -12.02
N SER A 75 14.31 -7.11 -10.90
CA SER A 75 14.94 -6.78 -9.62
C SER A 75 14.71 -5.34 -9.17
N SER A 76 13.46 -4.91 -9.28
CA SER A 76 12.99 -3.57 -8.94
C SER A 76 12.07 -3.53 -7.72
N ILE A 77 11.90 -4.64 -7.00
CA ILE A 77 11.15 -4.68 -5.74
C ILE A 77 11.81 -3.79 -4.69
N LEU A 78 11.04 -2.88 -4.10
CA LEU A 78 11.51 -1.97 -3.05
C LEU A 78 11.45 -2.64 -1.67
N GLU A 79 12.29 -2.16 -0.75
CA GLU A 79 12.22 -2.53 0.66
C GLU A 79 11.12 -1.73 1.37
N PRO A 80 10.27 -2.32 2.23
CA PRO A 80 10.31 -3.69 2.77
C PRO A 80 9.54 -4.74 1.97
N GLY A 81 9.03 -4.42 0.78
CA GLY A 81 8.35 -5.39 -0.09
C GLY A 81 9.23 -6.55 -0.57
N ASN A 82 10.53 -6.50 -0.34
CA ASN A 82 11.47 -7.59 -0.56
C ASN A 82 11.65 -8.50 0.68
N ALA A 83 11.04 -8.23 1.83
CA ALA A 83 11.05 -9.11 3.00
C ALA A 83 10.36 -10.46 2.69
N LYS A 84 10.66 -11.51 3.45
CA LYS A 84 10.17 -12.88 3.17
C LYS A 84 8.73 -13.08 3.64
N ASN A 85 8.38 -12.53 4.80
CA ASN A 85 7.11 -12.81 5.47
C ASN A 85 6.02 -11.80 5.11
N VAL A 86 6.35 -10.67 4.49
CA VAL A 86 5.35 -9.69 4.05
C VAL A 86 4.61 -10.16 2.80
N LEU A 87 3.34 -9.78 2.67
CA LEU A 87 2.57 -9.93 1.43
C LEU A 87 2.83 -8.72 0.53
N THR A 88 3.62 -8.92 -0.51
CA THR A 88 4.03 -7.91 -1.47
C THR A 88 3.07 -7.86 -2.64
N VAL A 89 2.51 -6.68 -2.92
CA VAL A 89 1.49 -6.48 -3.95
C VAL A 89 2.02 -5.63 -5.10
N GLY A 90 1.98 -6.18 -6.32
CA GLY A 90 2.22 -5.44 -7.57
C GLY A 90 0.93 -4.87 -8.19
N ALA A 91 1.08 -4.06 -9.23
CA ALA A 91 -0.04 -3.37 -9.88
C ALA A 91 -0.35 -3.95 -11.27
N THR A 92 -1.61 -4.29 -11.50
CA THR A 92 -2.20 -4.47 -12.84
C THR A 92 -2.98 -3.22 -13.26
N HIS A 93 -3.39 -3.19 -14.52
CA HIS A 93 -4.41 -2.24 -14.98
C HIS A 93 -5.76 -2.56 -14.33
N SER A 94 -6.61 -1.54 -14.19
CA SER A 94 -7.97 -1.73 -13.68
C SER A 94 -8.93 -2.22 -14.78
N ALA A 95 -10.10 -2.66 -14.35
CA ALA A 95 -11.27 -2.90 -15.19
C ALA A 95 -12.35 -1.86 -14.82
N GLY A 96 -13.16 -1.41 -15.77
CA GLY A 96 -14.27 -0.51 -15.46
C GLY A 96 -14.55 0.51 -16.55
N ARG A 97 -15.40 1.48 -16.20
CA ARG A 97 -15.84 2.54 -17.10
C ARG A 97 -14.89 3.73 -17.13
N ASP A 98 -14.16 3.96 -16.04
CA ASP A 98 -13.26 5.11 -15.87
C ASP A 98 -11.81 4.72 -16.20
N LEU A 99 -11.58 4.22 -17.41
CA LEU A 99 -10.27 3.79 -17.89
C LEU A 99 -9.72 4.70 -18.99
N TYR A 100 -8.40 4.82 -19.09
CA TYR A 100 -7.80 5.46 -20.26
C TYR A 100 -7.89 4.53 -21.47
N TRP A 101 -7.93 5.09 -22.69
CA TRP A 101 -8.04 4.32 -23.94
C TRP A 101 -6.91 3.30 -24.16
N TYR A 102 -5.76 3.50 -23.50
CA TYR A 102 -4.60 2.61 -23.56
C TYR A 102 -4.55 1.59 -22.40
N ASP A 103 -5.55 1.56 -21.51
CA ASP A 103 -5.62 0.57 -20.46
C ASP A 103 -6.05 -0.79 -21.03
N LYS A 104 -5.28 -1.82 -20.72
CA LYS A 104 -5.40 -3.14 -21.34
C LYS A 104 -6.19 -4.15 -20.49
N GLY A 105 -6.73 -3.72 -19.35
CA GLY A 105 -7.50 -4.56 -18.43
C GLY A 105 -6.65 -5.37 -17.43
N PRO A 106 -7.30 -6.08 -16.51
CA PRO A 106 -6.70 -6.64 -15.29
C PRO A 106 -5.63 -7.69 -15.52
N ASP A 107 -5.61 -8.32 -16.70
CA ASP A 107 -4.59 -9.29 -17.09
C ASP A 107 -3.24 -8.65 -17.49
N HIS A 108 -3.16 -7.31 -17.50
CA HIS A 108 -1.96 -6.57 -17.87
C HIS A 108 -1.30 -5.90 -16.66
N ILE A 109 -0.03 -6.22 -16.44
CA ILE A 109 0.81 -5.57 -15.43
C ILE A 109 1.05 -4.10 -15.81
N ALA A 110 0.86 -3.20 -14.85
CA ALA A 110 1.14 -1.78 -15.03
C ALA A 110 2.63 -1.57 -15.31
N TYR A 111 2.95 -0.69 -16.27
CA TYR A 111 4.33 -0.49 -16.74
C TYR A 111 5.30 -0.06 -15.62
N PHE A 112 4.80 0.64 -14.60
CA PHE A 112 5.61 1.10 -13.46
C PHE A 112 5.75 0.06 -12.35
N SER A 113 4.87 -0.96 -12.31
CA SER A 113 4.86 -1.97 -11.24
C SER A 113 6.24 -2.61 -11.13
N SER A 114 6.85 -2.53 -9.96
CA SER A 114 8.10 -3.23 -9.68
C SER A 114 7.96 -4.73 -9.92
N ARG A 115 9.05 -5.33 -10.40
CA ARG A 115 9.14 -6.71 -10.87
C ARG A 115 10.28 -7.43 -10.15
N GLY A 116 10.03 -8.69 -9.82
CA GLY A 116 11.06 -9.58 -9.33
C GLY A 116 12.08 -9.97 -10.40
N PRO A 117 12.96 -10.94 -10.07
CA PRO A 117 13.10 -11.50 -8.72
C PRO A 117 13.70 -10.48 -7.75
N THR A 118 13.69 -10.72 -6.44
CA THR A 118 14.52 -9.95 -5.50
C THR A 118 16.01 -10.11 -5.84
N ASN A 119 16.89 -9.30 -5.24
CA ASN A 119 18.34 -9.38 -5.52
C ASN A 119 18.98 -10.72 -5.11
N ASP A 120 18.32 -11.48 -4.23
CA ASP A 120 18.67 -12.85 -3.83
C ASP A 120 17.83 -13.93 -4.54
N ASN A 121 17.22 -13.61 -5.68
CA ASN A 121 16.48 -14.52 -6.57
C ASN A 121 15.14 -15.08 -6.04
N ARG A 122 14.54 -14.50 -4.99
CA ARG A 122 13.18 -14.89 -4.56
C ARG A 122 12.13 -14.31 -5.49
N ILE A 123 11.01 -15.02 -5.60
CA ILE A 123 9.84 -14.55 -6.36
C ILE A 123 9.14 -13.47 -5.53
N LYS A 124 9.04 -12.27 -6.09
CA LYS A 124 8.25 -11.13 -5.61
C LYS A 124 7.79 -10.31 -6.84
N PRO A 125 6.65 -9.60 -6.82
CA PRO A 125 5.64 -9.60 -5.75
C PRO A 125 4.98 -10.98 -5.59
N ASP A 126 4.28 -11.20 -4.47
CA ASP A 126 3.59 -12.48 -4.26
C ASP A 126 2.28 -12.53 -5.05
N VAL A 127 1.58 -11.39 -5.10
CA VAL A 127 0.32 -11.22 -5.83
C VAL A 127 0.30 -9.89 -6.56
N VAL A 128 -0.64 -9.76 -7.49
CA VAL A 128 -0.93 -8.51 -8.18
C VAL A 128 -2.40 -8.16 -8.05
N ALA A 129 -2.70 -6.87 -7.99
CA ALA A 129 -4.05 -6.34 -7.91
C ALA A 129 -4.18 -5.09 -8.79
N PRO A 130 -5.41 -4.67 -9.16
CA PRO A 130 -5.61 -3.41 -9.86
C PRO A 130 -4.96 -2.24 -9.11
N GLY A 131 -4.02 -1.55 -9.76
CA GLY A 131 -3.26 -0.44 -9.16
C GLY A 131 -3.02 0.73 -10.11
N ARG A 132 -3.56 0.68 -11.32
CA ARG A 132 -3.53 1.77 -12.30
C ARG A 132 -4.95 2.23 -12.59
N THR A 133 -5.18 3.54 -12.52
CA THR A 133 -6.50 4.15 -12.74
C THR A 133 -7.52 3.68 -11.70
N ILE A 134 -7.22 3.89 -10.42
CA ILE A 134 -8.10 3.59 -9.29
C ILE A 134 -8.79 4.88 -8.85
N LEU A 135 -10.13 4.88 -8.83
CA LEU A 135 -10.91 5.93 -8.20
C LEU A 135 -10.98 5.67 -6.69
N SER A 136 -10.62 6.67 -5.89
CA SER A 136 -10.64 6.61 -4.42
C SER A 136 -10.89 8.02 -3.85
N ALA A 137 -10.90 8.15 -2.52
CA ALA A 137 -10.98 9.45 -1.84
C ALA A 137 -9.81 10.36 -2.27
N GLY A 138 -10.11 11.62 -2.57
CA GLY A 138 -9.12 12.62 -2.97
C GLY A 138 -9.08 13.76 -1.98
N ALA A 139 -7.97 13.90 -1.25
CA ALA A 139 -7.77 15.04 -0.36
C ALA A 139 -7.53 16.33 -1.16
N ARG A 140 -8.13 17.43 -0.72
CA ARG A 140 -7.83 18.78 -1.24
C ARG A 140 -6.71 19.39 -0.37
N PRO A 141 -5.50 19.65 -0.89
CA PRO A 141 -4.33 20.02 -0.07
C PRO A 141 -4.49 21.30 0.78
N ASN A 142 -5.47 22.14 0.45
CA ASN A 142 -5.69 23.44 1.07
C ASN A 142 -7.03 23.52 1.81
N VAL A 143 -7.69 22.38 2.08
CA VAL A 143 -8.95 22.32 2.83
C VAL A 143 -8.76 21.40 4.03
N GLU A 144 -8.92 21.96 5.22
CA GLU A 144 -8.82 21.27 6.49
C GLU A 144 -10.19 20.66 6.85
N GLY A 145 -10.25 19.39 7.28
CA GLY A 145 -11.49 18.76 7.77
C GLY A 145 -12.26 17.84 6.81
N GLU A 146 -11.78 17.56 5.60
CA GLU A 146 -12.52 16.78 4.57
C GLU A 146 -12.79 15.29 4.92
N CYS A 147 -12.24 14.77 6.02
CA CYS A 147 -12.55 13.42 6.53
C CYS A 147 -13.59 13.44 7.67
N ASP A 148 -14.16 14.61 7.98
CA ASP A 148 -15.17 14.80 9.01
C ASP A 148 -16.53 15.06 8.34
N PRO A 149 -17.57 14.22 8.56
CA PRO A 149 -18.86 14.36 7.87
C PRO A 149 -19.71 15.57 8.32
N GLU A 150 -19.12 16.64 8.83
CA GLU A 150 -19.88 17.83 9.26
C GLU A 150 -20.39 18.70 8.08
N ASP A 151 -19.90 18.50 6.86
CA ASP A 151 -20.35 19.29 5.71
C ASP A 151 -21.57 18.65 5.02
N THR A 152 -22.76 19.05 5.49
CA THR A 152 -24.06 18.55 4.99
C THR A 152 -24.47 19.05 3.60
N GLU A 153 -23.58 19.66 2.81
CA GLU A 153 -23.98 20.34 1.57
C GLU A 153 -23.71 19.59 0.26
N ASP A 154 -23.34 18.30 0.26
CA ASP A 154 -23.05 17.61 -1.03
C ASP A 154 -23.72 16.25 -1.23
N ILE A 155 -24.94 16.05 -0.73
CA ILE A 155 -25.82 15.00 -1.26
C ILE A 155 -27.28 15.46 -1.41
N GLY A 156 -27.67 15.78 -2.64
CA GLY A 156 -29.08 15.84 -3.04
C GLY A 156 -29.71 14.45 -3.07
N VAL A 157 -29.81 13.78 -1.92
CA VAL A 157 -30.62 12.56 -1.78
C VAL A 157 -31.97 12.96 -1.21
N GLU A 158 -33.01 12.80 -2.02
CA GLU A 158 -34.38 12.92 -1.54
C GLU A 158 -34.60 11.92 -0.38
N SER A 159 -34.98 12.48 0.77
CA SER A 159 -35.35 11.74 1.95
C SER A 159 -36.70 11.06 1.74
N ASN A 160 -36.69 9.77 1.41
CA ASN A 160 -37.85 8.90 1.61
C ASN A 160 -37.42 7.47 1.88
N PHE A 161 -37.05 7.21 3.14
CA PHE A 161 -37.20 5.88 3.72
C PHE A 161 -37.79 6.04 5.13
N ASP A 162 -39.12 6.00 5.16
CA ASP A 162 -39.93 5.88 6.37
C ASP A 162 -39.72 4.48 6.96
N ALA A 163 -39.00 4.39 8.08
CA ALA A 163 -39.01 3.20 8.91
C ALA A 163 -40.15 3.32 9.94
N LYS A 164 -41.32 2.77 9.60
CA LYS A 164 -42.34 2.48 10.61
C LYS A 164 -41.89 1.32 11.49
N THR A 165 -42.12 1.52 12.79
CA THR A 165 -42.07 0.53 13.87
C THR A 165 -43.10 -0.57 13.71
#